data_AF-A0A539DNG0-F1
#
_entry.id   AF-A0A539DNG0-F1
#
_cell.length_a   1.000
_cell.length_b   1.000
_cell.length_c   1.000
_cell.angle_alpha   90.00
_cell.angle_beta   90.00
_cell.angle_gamma   90.00
#
_symmetry.space_group_name_H-M   'P 1'
#
loop_
_entity.id
_entity.type
_entity.pdbx_description
1 polymer ?
#
loop_
_entity_poly.entity_id
_entity_poly.type
_entity_poly.pdbx_seq_one_letter_code
_entity_poly.pdbx_strand_id
1 'polypeptide(L)'
;MKKICASLLVLVLFAVSQHGSAAGVIDQNGTYRGQIKGVGIGFWGHVGVGLDGVTCRGFTEVVLKKDNPQYKDMLAVLLAAESTGKQVNMYIVQQVHEAFSPGYD
;
A
#
# COMPACT_ATOMS: atom_id res chain seq x y z
N MET A 1 -7.74 -29.42 -56.65
CA MET A 1 -7.48 -29.72 -55.22
C MET A 1 -6.87 -28.49 -54.58
N LYS A 2 -7.44 -28.08 -53.43
CA LYS A 2 -7.18 -26.87 -52.64
C LYS A 2 -5.80 -26.89 -51.99
N LYS A 3 -5.11 -25.74 -51.88
CA LYS A 3 -4.32 -25.36 -50.69
C LYS A 3 -4.44 -23.85 -50.46
N ILE A 4 -5.30 -23.50 -49.51
CA ILE A 4 -5.44 -22.16 -48.95
C ILE A 4 -4.29 -22.00 -47.95
N CYS A 5 -3.37 -21.07 -48.21
CA CYS A 5 -2.36 -20.67 -47.25
C CYS A 5 -3.04 -19.90 -46.12
N ALA A 6 -3.41 -20.60 -45.05
CA ALA A 6 -3.86 -19.99 -43.81
C ALA A 6 -2.65 -19.29 -43.16
N SER A 7 -2.55 -17.98 -43.34
CA SER A 7 -1.68 -17.12 -42.53
C SER A 7 -2.17 -17.21 -41.08
N LEU A 8 -1.37 -17.89 -40.26
CA LEU A 8 -1.53 -17.94 -38.82
C LEU A 8 -1.19 -16.55 -38.26
N LEU A 9 -2.18 -15.66 -38.25
CA LEU A 9 -2.08 -14.37 -37.56
C LEU A 9 -2.08 -14.67 -36.06
N VAL A 10 -0.89 -14.82 -35.47
CA VAL A 10 -0.72 -14.97 -34.03
C VAL A 10 -1.15 -13.65 -33.38
N LEU A 11 -2.40 -13.61 -32.94
CA LEU A 11 -2.95 -12.54 -32.13
C LEU A 11 -2.30 -12.64 -30.74
N VAL A 12 -1.14 -11.99 -30.58
CA VAL A 12 -0.55 -11.75 -29.26
C VAL A 12 -1.47 -10.74 -28.56
N LEU A 13 -2.47 -11.27 -27.86
CA LEU A 13 -3.22 -10.52 -26.86
C LEU A 13 -2.23 -10.12 -25.78
N PHE A 14 -1.71 -8.89 -25.88
CA PHE A 14 -1.15 -8.19 -24.73
C PHE A 14 -2.30 -8.07 -23.72
N ALA A 15 -2.38 -9.02 -22.80
CA ALA A 15 -3.13 -8.86 -21.57
C ALA A 15 -2.45 -7.73 -20.79
N VAL A 16 -2.85 -6.51 -21.09
CA VAL A 16 -2.63 -5.38 -20.18
C VAL A 16 -3.48 -5.73 -18.97
N SER A 17 -2.89 -6.39 -17.97
CA SER A 17 -3.49 -6.53 -16.66
C SER A 17 -3.77 -5.11 -16.18
N GLN A 18 -5.02 -4.69 -16.34
CA GLN A 18 -5.51 -3.45 -15.78
C GLN A 18 -5.26 -3.56 -14.28
N HIS A 19 -4.25 -2.85 -13.78
CA HIS A 19 -4.12 -2.55 -12.36
C HIS A 19 -5.28 -1.61 -12.01
N GLY A 20 -6.48 -2.15 -11.94
CA GLY A 20 -7.57 -1.50 -11.22
C GLY A 20 -7.11 -1.43 -9.78
N SER A 21 -6.54 -0.29 -9.37
CA SER A 21 -6.26 0.00 -7.97
C SER A 21 -7.61 0.10 -7.28
N ALA A 22 -8.15 -1.04 -6.86
CA ALA A 22 -9.21 -1.04 -5.88
C ALA A 22 -8.65 -0.32 -4.65
N ALA A 23 -9.42 0.64 -4.13
CA ALA A 23 -9.09 1.28 -2.86
C ALA A 23 -8.79 0.21 -1.81
N GLY A 24 -7.97 0.56 -0.82
CA GLY A 24 -7.71 -0.32 0.31
C GLY A 24 -9.01 -0.70 1.01
N VAL A 25 -8.94 -1.72 1.87
CA VAL A 25 -10.06 -2.14 2.71
C VAL A 25 -9.54 -2.31 4.13
N ILE A 26 -10.36 -1.95 5.11
CA ILE A 26 -10.10 -2.23 6.53
C ILE A 26 -11.14 -3.23 7.00
N ASP A 27 -10.69 -4.39 7.48
CA ASP A 27 -11.59 -5.41 7.99
C ASP A 27 -12.15 -5.06 9.38
N GLN A 28 -13.06 -5.90 9.88
CA GLN A 28 -13.70 -5.70 11.19
C GLN A 28 -12.70 -5.73 12.35
N ASN A 29 -11.52 -6.32 12.15
CA ASN A 29 -10.46 -6.37 13.15
C ASN A 29 -9.54 -5.14 13.07
N GLY A 30 -9.78 -4.23 12.13
CA GLY A 30 -8.92 -3.08 11.87
C GLY A 30 -7.69 -3.42 11.04
N THR A 31 -7.64 -4.59 10.39
CA THR A 31 -6.53 -4.94 9.49
C THR A 31 -6.73 -4.23 8.17
N TYR A 32 -5.74 -3.43 7.78
CA TYR A 32 -5.72 -2.80 6.46
C TYR A 32 -5.20 -3.78 5.40
N ARG A 33 -5.85 -3.79 4.24
CA ARG A 33 -5.42 -4.50 3.03
C ARG A 33 -5.45 -3.56 1.84
N GLY A 34 -4.30 -3.27 1.25
CA GLY A 34 -4.22 -2.37 0.10
C GLY A 34 -2.81 -1.86 -0.15
N GLN A 35 -2.68 -0.87 -1.03
CA GLN A 35 -1.40 -0.26 -1.34
C GLN A 35 -1.04 0.86 -0.37
N ILE A 36 0.24 0.97 -0.04
CA ILE A 36 0.76 2.15 0.65
C ILE A 36 0.92 3.27 -0.36
N LYS A 37 0.32 4.45 -0.10
CA LYS A 37 0.42 5.62 -0.99
C LYS A 37 1.56 6.56 -0.66
N GLY A 38 2.06 6.48 0.57
CA GLY A 38 3.16 7.32 1.01
C GLY A 38 3.76 6.79 2.30
N VAL A 39 5.08 6.89 2.43
CA VAL A 39 5.79 6.69 3.70
C VAL A 39 6.54 7.97 4.04
N GLY A 40 6.21 8.57 5.19
CA GLY A 40 6.82 9.80 5.68
C GLY A 40 7.52 9.57 7.02
N ILE A 41 8.73 10.11 7.18
CA ILE A 41 9.45 10.07 8.46
C ILE A 41 9.32 11.44 9.13
N GLY A 42 8.62 11.47 10.27
CA GLY A 42 8.43 12.67 11.06
C GLY A 42 9.68 13.13 11.80
N PHE A 43 9.69 14.37 12.30
CA PHE A 43 10.80 14.96 13.06
C PHE A 43 11.26 14.10 14.25
N TRP A 44 10.31 13.46 14.95
CA TRP A 44 10.59 12.58 16.09
C TRP A 44 11.04 11.16 15.69
N GLY A 45 11.15 10.89 14.39
CA GLY A 45 11.53 9.61 13.81
C GLY A 45 10.41 8.57 13.79
N HIS A 46 9.16 8.97 14.06
CA HIS A 46 8.00 8.13 13.77
C HIS A 46 7.77 8.06 12.26
N VAL A 47 7.18 6.96 11.80
CA VAL A 47 6.91 6.74 10.37
C VAL A 47 5.41 6.77 10.16
N GLY A 48 4.94 7.78 9.44
CA GLY A 48 3.56 7.86 8.93
C GLY A 48 3.43 7.06 7.63
N VAL A 49 2.32 6.36 7.49
CA VAL A 49 2.01 5.50 6.34
C VAL A 49 0.64 5.88 5.81
N GLY A 50 0.58 6.45 4.60
CA GLY A 50 -0.65 6.85 3.93
C GLY A 50 -1.39 5.65 3.32
N LEU A 51 -2.69 5.55 3.61
CA LEU A 51 -3.56 4.47 3.15
C LEU A 51 -4.25 4.82 1.81
N ASP A 52 -4.44 3.82 0.95
CA ASP A 52 -5.16 4.00 -0.31
C ASP A 52 -6.68 4.18 -0.13
N GLY A 53 -7.17 5.42 -0.15
CA GLY A 53 -8.59 5.72 -0.29
C GLY A 53 -9.50 5.27 0.86
N VAL A 54 -8.92 4.90 2.00
CA VAL A 54 -9.65 4.51 3.21
C VAL A 54 -9.12 5.21 4.44
N THR A 55 -10.01 5.40 5.40
CA THR A 55 -9.68 5.92 6.72
C THR A 55 -9.65 4.80 7.74
N CYS A 56 -8.53 4.63 8.43
CA CYS A 56 -8.48 3.85 9.65
C CYS A 56 -8.93 4.71 10.82
N ARG A 57 -10.13 4.43 11.34
CA ARG A 57 -10.67 5.08 12.56
C ARG A 57 -10.67 6.62 12.47
N GLY A 58 -10.99 7.16 11.28
CA GLY A 58 -11.04 8.60 11.01
C GLY A 58 -9.76 9.21 10.46
N PHE A 59 -8.65 8.46 10.38
CA PHE A 59 -7.37 8.93 9.86
C PHE A 59 -7.03 8.22 8.55
N THR A 60 -6.49 8.96 7.58
CA THR A 60 -5.99 8.41 6.31
C THR A 60 -4.59 7.83 6.42
N GLU A 61 -4.01 7.86 7.62
CA GLU A 61 -2.65 7.43 7.89
C GLU A 61 -2.58 6.56 9.15
N VAL A 62 -1.57 5.70 9.19
CA VAL A 62 -1.20 4.92 10.38
C VAL A 62 0.26 5.17 10.72
N VAL A 63 0.63 4.96 11.98
CA VAL A 63 1.98 5.31 12.46
C VAL A 63 2.71 4.11 13.04
N LEU A 64 3.95 3.93 12.56
CA LEU A 64 4.94 3.08 13.18
C LEU A 64 5.80 3.91 14.13
N LYS A 65 5.69 3.61 15.43
CA LYS A 65 6.47 4.29 16.46
C LYS A 65 7.93 3.81 16.49
N LYS A 66 8.86 4.71 16.83
CA LYS A 66 10.31 4.47 16.80
C LYS A 66 10.79 3.50 17.88
N ASP A 67 10.02 3.40 18.97
CA ASP A 67 10.23 2.46 20.07
C ASP A 67 9.74 1.04 19.76
N ASN A 68 9.12 0.80 18.60
CA ASN A 68 8.76 -0.54 18.17
C ASN A 68 10.04 -1.40 18.02
N PRO A 69 10.12 -2.59 18.65
CA PRO A 69 11.32 -3.42 18.60
C PRO A 69 11.70 -3.90 17.19
N GLN A 70 10.73 -3.89 16.26
CA GLN A 70 10.90 -4.26 14.85
C GLN A 70 10.93 -3.04 13.92
N TYR A 71 11.13 -1.83 14.46
CA TYR A 71 11.03 -0.58 13.70
C TYR A 71 11.81 -0.58 12.38
N LYS A 72 13.08 -0.99 12.40
CA LYS A 72 13.94 -0.96 11.20
C LYS A 72 13.45 -1.92 10.12
N ASP A 73 13.05 -3.11 10.52
CA ASP A 73 12.56 -4.15 9.61
C ASP A 73 11.22 -3.74 9.01
N MET A 74 10.31 -3.23 9.84
CA MET A 74 9.03 -2.71 9.38
C MET A 74 9.20 -1.51 8.44
N LEU A 75 10.10 -0.56 8.75
CA LEU A 75 10.40 0.56 7.87
C LEU A 75 10.89 0.09 6.48
N ALA A 76 11.81 -0.88 6.44
CA ALA A 76 12.28 -1.43 5.18
C ALA A 76 11.15 -2.08 4.37
N VAL A 77 10.25 -2.80 5.03
CA VAL A 77 9.06 -3.41 4.39
C VAL A 77 8.10 -2.34 3.87
N LEU A 78 7.86 -1.27 4.63
CA LEU A 78 6.97 -0.18 4.24
C LEU A 78 7.50 0.56 2.99
N LEU A 79 8.79 0.89 2.97
CA LEU A 79 9.44 1.52 1.81
C LEU A 79 9.44 0.60 0.58
N ALA A 80 9.67 -0.70 0.78
CA ALA A 80 9.58 -1.67 -0.30
C ALA A 80 8.16 -1.79 -0.86
N ALA A 81 7.14 -1.78 0.01
CA ALA A 81 5.75 -1.85 -0.38
C ALA A 81 5.30 -0.58 -1.15
N GLU A 82 5.69 0.61 -0.69
CA GLU A 82 5.46 1.87 -1.39
C GLU A 82 6.11 1.86 -2.78
N SER A 83 7.41 1.55 -2.88
CA SER A 83 8.14 1.56 -4.16
C SER A 83 7.63 0.53 -5.18
N THR A 84 7.06 -0.58 -4.72
CA THR A 84 6.56 -1.64 -5.60
C THR A 84 5.09 -1.50 -5.94
N GLY A 85 4.34 -0.63 -5.24
CA GLY A 85 2.89 -0.52 -5.38
C GLY A 85 2.15 -1.82 -5.08
N LYS A 86 2.79 -2.76 -4.36
CA LYS A 86 2.17 -4.04 -4.01
C LYS A 86 1.17 -3.86 -2.87
N GLN A 87 0.15 -4.72 -2.86
CA GLN A 87 -0.77 -4.76 -1.73
C GLN A 87 -0.09 -5.37 -0.51
N VAL A 88 -0.32 -4.76 0.64
CA VAL A 88 0.14 -5.21 1.96
C VAL A 88 -1.04 -5.49 2.87
N ASN A 89 -0.81 -6.38 3.84
CA ASN A 89 -1.69 -6.54 4.98
C ASN A 89 -1.01 -5.88 6.20
N MET A 90 -1.62 -4.85 6.76
CA MET A 90 -1.13 -4.18 7.97
C MET A 90 -2.04 -4.49 9.14
N TYR A 91 -1.47 -5.14 10.15
CA TYR A 91 -2.15 -5.50 11.39
C TYR A 91 -1.96 -4.38 12.41
N ILE A 92 -3.04 -3.77 12.85
CA ILE A 92 -2.99 -2.65 13.80
C ILE A 92 -2.87 -3.21 15.22
N VAL A 93 -1.72 -2.99 15.84
CA VAL A 93 -1.38 -3.59 17.15
C VAL A 93 -1.84 -2.72 18.32
N GLN A 94 -2.00 -1.40 18.12
CA GLN A 94 -2.44 -0.48 19.18
C GLN A 94 -3.07 0.80 18.61
N GLN A 95 -4.07 1.35 19.31
CA GLN A 95 -4.52 2.71 19.07
C GLN A 95 -3.54 3.67 19.74
N VAL A 96 -2.92 4.54 18.95
CA VAL A 96 -2.19 5.67 19.51
C VAL A 96 -2.92 6.93 19.07
N HIS A 97 -3.57 7.58 20.04
CA HIS A 97 -4.16 8.90 19.86
C HIS A 97 -3.06 9.94 20.13
N GLU A 98 -2.06 10.00 19.27
CA GLU A 98 -1.10 11.10 19.29
C GLU A 98 -1.46 12.01 18.13
N ALA A 99 -2.01 13.18 18.46
CA ALA A 99 -2.24 14.23 17.49
C ALA A 99 -0.89 14.64 16.91
N PHE A 100 -0.59 14.20 15.69
CA PHE A 100 0.51 14.76 14.93
C PHE A 100 0.14 16.23 14.68
N SER A 101 0.84 17.14 15.36
CA SER A 101 0.66 18.57 15.09
C SER A 101 0.88 18.82 13.59
N PRO A 102 0.00 19.60 12.93
CA PRO A 102 0.14 19.90 11.52
C PRO A 102 1.37 20.80 11.38
N GLY A 103 2.49 20.20 11.01
CA GLY A 103 3.77 20.87 10.90
C GLY A 103 4.51 20.40 9.66
N TYR A 104 3.88 20.61 8.49
CA TYR A 104 4.53 20.60 7.19
C TYR A 104 3.88 21.69 6.33
N ASP A 105 4.47 22.89 6.38
CA ASP A 105 4.64 23.76 5.20
C ASP A 105 6.07 23.56 4.69
#